data_AF-A0A7C5RSG9-F1
#
_entry.id   AF-A0A7C5RSG9-F1
#
_cell.length_a   1.000
_cell.length_b   1.000
_cell.length_c   1.000
_cell.angle_alpha   90.00
_cell.angle_beta   90.00
_cell.angle_gamma   90.00
#
_symmetry.space_group_name_H-M   'P 1'
#
loop_
_entity.id
_entity.type
_entity.pdbx_description
1 polymer ?
#
loop_
_entity_poly.entity_id
_entity_poly.type
_entity_poly.pdbx_seq_one_letter_code
_entity_poly.pdbx_strand_id
1 'polypeptide(L)'
;MASLAVFLLSNVWEELGWRGFALSVLTQRWSDLAASVWLGLVAFAWHLPLFFVVDSPMSRLPWILQLVFLIANGVLMTWVYRGTGESVLWVTVFHAMANAVALGMLEVGLYVRSYPIVVGLVAASAGLVALRYGRRRFASRREWSGAEGE
;
A
#
# COMPACT_ATOMS: atom_id res chain seq x y z
N MET A 1 13.42 -7.70 18.58
CA MET A 1 13.43 -7.63 17.10
C MET A 1 12.15 -8.30 16.61
N ALA A 2 11.12 -7.53 16.25
CA ALA A 2 9.94 -8.13 15.62
C ALA A 2 10.39 -8.71 14.28
N SER A 3 10.17 -10.02 14.08
CA SER A 3 10.60 -10.71 12.87
C SER A 3 9.59 -10.45 11.74
N LEU A 4 10.01 -10.68 10.49
CA LEU A 4 9.12 -10.68 9.32
C LEU A 4 7.83 -11.50 9.56
N ALA A 5 7.92 -12.58 10.33
CA ALA A 5 6.78 -13.41 10.71
C ALA A 5 5.71 -12.64 11.51
N VAL A 6 6.11 -11.74 12.43
CA VAL A 6 5.16 -10.91 13.19
C VAL A 6 4.43 -9.95 12.25
N PHE A 7 5.14 -9.35 11.29
CA PHE A 7 4.51 -8.47 10.31
C PHE A 7 3.60 -9.24 9.34
N LEU A 8 3.94 -10.46 8.96
CA LEU A 8 3.04 -11.29 8.15
C LEU A 8 1.72 -11.57 8.88
N LEU A 9 1.80 -11.94 10.16
CA LEU A 9 0.62 -12.27 10.97
C LEU A 9 -0.26 -11.06 11.29
N SER A 10 0.32 -9.86 11.41
CA SER A 10 -0.44 -8.64 11.65
C SER A 10 -1.00 -8.06 10.34
N ASN A 11 -0.15 -7.87 9.34
CA ASN A 11 -0.54 -7.20 8.09
C ASN A 11 -1.55 -8.01 7.27
N VAL A 12 -1.61 -9.34 7.41
CA VAL A 12 -2.61 -10.16 6.68
C VAL A 12 -4.04 -9.70 6.98
N TRP A 13 -4.32 -9.31 8.22
CA TRP A 13 -5.64 -8.84 8.63
C TRP A 13 -5.98 -7.51 8.00
N GLU A 14 -5.00 -6.62 7.88
CA GLU A 14 -5.17 -5.35 7.16
C GLU A 14 -5.44 -5.61 5.68
N GLU A 15 -4.64 -6.46 5.03
CA GLU A 15 -4.75 -6.70 3.59
C GLU A 15 -6.03 -7.46 3.19
N LEU A 16 -6.53 -8.34 4.05
CA LEU A 16 -7.86 -8.95 3.88
C LEU A 16 -8.95 -7.87 3.83
N GLY A 17 -8.90 -6.88 4.72
CA GLY A 17 -9.85 -5.77 4.73
C GLY A 17 -9.66 -4.83 3.54
N TRP A 18 -8.43 -4.36 3.31
CA TRP A 18 -8.16 -3.33 2.31
C TRP A 18 -8.22 -3.85 0.87
N ARG A 19 -7.55 -4.96 0.57
CA ARG A 19 -7.42 -5.47 -0.80
C ARG A 19 -8.40 -6.61 -1.05
N GLY A 20 -8.60 -7.49 -0.07
CA GLY A 20 -9.56 -8.58 -0.16
C GLY A 20 -11.01 -8.12 -0.21
N PHE A 21 -11.35 -7.02 0.47
CA PHE A 21 -12.74 -6.52 0.54
C PHE A 21 -12.92 -5.10 -0.01
N ALA A 22 -12.29 -4.08 0.59
CA ALA A 22 -12.61 -2.68 0.27
C ALA A 22 -12.26 -2.31 -1.17
N LEU A 23 -11.11 -2.78 -1.68
CA LEU A 23 -10.69 -2.54 -3.07
C LEU A 23 -11.65 -3.17 -4.08
N SER A 24 -12.13 -4.39 -3.85
CA SER A 24 -13.06 -5.07 -4.77
C SER A 24 -14.39 -4.33 -4.84
N VAL A 25 -14.89 -3.81 -3.73
CA VAL A 25 -16.10 -2.96 -3.67
C VAL A 25 -15.88 -1.63 -4.38
N LEU A 26 -14.79 -0.91 -4.08
CA LEU A 26 -14.52 0.40 -4.68
C LEU A 26 -14.36 0.32 -6.20
N THR A 27 -13.71 -0.73 -6.69
CA THR A 27 -13.41 -0.87 -8.12
C THR A 27 -14.62 -1.25 -8.99
N GLN A 28 -15.77 -1.56 -8.37
CA GLN A 28 -17.05 -1.68 -9.09
C GLN A 28 -17.55 -0.33 -9.62
N ARG A 29 -17.14 0.79 -9.00
CA ARG A 29 -17.61 2.14 -9.34
C ARG A 29 -16.48 3.08 -9.76
N TRP A 30 -15.26 2.81 -9.29
CA TRP A 30 -14.11 3.68 -9.48
C TRP A 30 -13.01 2.95 -10.24
N SER A 31 -12.19 3.71 -10.97
CA SER A 31 -10.97 3.19 -11.60
C SER A 31 -9.94 2.76 -10.54
N ASP A 32 -9.06 1.79 -10.82
CA ASP A 32 -8.03 1.33 -9.87
C ASP A 32 -7.28 2.48 -9.19
N LEU A 33 -6.83 3.49 -9.95
CA LEU A 33 -6.15 4.67 -9.37
C LEU A 33 -7.02 5.42 -8.36
N ALA A 34 -8.30 5.63 -8.68
CA ALA A 34 -9.22 6.37 -7.83
C ALA A 34 -9.59 5.56 -6.57
N ALA A 35 -9.78 4.24 -6.71
CA ALA A 35 -9.97 3.35 -5.58
C ALA A 35 -8.75 3.34 -4.66
N SER A 36 -7.52 3.28 -5.21
CA SER A 36 -6.28 3.37 -4.44
C SER A 36 -6.14 4.70 -3.68
N VAL A 37 -6.51 5.82 -4.30
CA VAL A 37 -6.49 7.13 -3.63
C VAL A 37 -7.49 7.14 -2.46
N TRP A 38 -8.71 6.67 -2.67
CA TRP A 38 -9.70 6.56 -1.60
C TRP A 38 -9.21 5.67 -0.45
N LEU A 39 -8.64 4.51 -0.76
CA LEU A 39 -8.04 3.64 0.26
C LEU A 39 -6.90 4.31 1.01
N GLY A 40 -6.04 5.08 0.32
CA GLY A 40 -4.98 5.85 0.97
C GLY A 40 -5.51 6.92 1.93
N LEU A 41 -6.58 7.63 1.55
CA LEU A 41 -7.25 8.61 2.41
C LEU A 41 -7.88 7.96 3.64
N VAL A 42 -8.59 6.86 3.45
CA VAL A 42 -9.21 6.10 4.55
C VAL A 42 -8.14 5.52 5.47
N ALA A 43 -7.05 4.98 4.91
CA ALA A 43 -5.92 4.52 5.68
C ALA A 43 -5.29 5.65 6.50
N PHE A 44 -5.12 6.85 5.94
CA PHE A 44 -4.62 7.99 6.70
C PHE A 44 -5.53 8.36 7.88
N ALA A 45 -6.84 8.41 7.65
CA ALA A 45 -7.82 8.66 8.71
C ALA A 45 -7.77 7.57 9.80
N TRP A 46 -7.59 6.30 9.40
CA TRP A 46 -7.49 5.18 10.34
C TRP A 46 -6.21 5.24 11.19
N HIS A 47 -5.10 5.73 10.64
CA HIS A 47 -3.84 5.88 11.37
C HIS A 47 -3.76 7.15 12.21
N LEU A 48 -4.71 8.08 12.08
CA LEU A 48 -4.70 9.37 12.76
C LEU A 48 -4.51 9.27 14.30
N PRO A 49 -5.14 8.31 15.02
CA PRO A 49 -4.91 8.14 16.45
C PRO A 49 -3.44 7.91 16.81
N LEU A 50 -2.66 7.24 15.96
CA LEU A 50 -1.25 6.93 16.21
C LEU A 50 -0.34 8.15 16.20
N PHE A 51 -0.79 9.29 15.66
CA PHE A 51 -0.06 10.55 15.74
C PHE A 51 -0.11 11.19 17.13
N PHE A 52 -1.13 10.86 17.93
CA PHE A 52 -1.34 11.42 19.26
C PHE A 52 -0.78 10.54 20.39
N VAL A 53 -0.34 9.31 20.06
CA VAL A 53 0.32 8.41 21.01
C VAL A 53 1.80 8.79 21.09
N VAL A 54 2.24 9.26 22.27
CA VAL A 54 3.61 9.79 22.49
C VAL A 54 4.69 8.80 22.04
N ASP A 55 4.56 7.53 22.41
CA ASP A 55 5.56 6.49 22.11
C ASP A 55 5.45 5.88 20.70
N SER A 56 4.46 6.31 19.92
CA SER A 56 4.29 5.84 18.54
C SER A 56 5.40 6.41 17.64
N PRO A 57 6.05 5.60 16.77
CA PRO A 57 6.96 6.12 15.76
C PRO A 57 6.31 7.17 14.83
N MET A 58 4.98 7.06 14.62
CA MET A 58 4.22 7.93 13.73
C MET A 58 3.98 9.33 14.32
N SER A 59 4.05 9.51 15.65
CA SER A 59 3.89 10.82 16.30
C SER A 59 4.98 11.82 15.88
N ARG A 60 6.11 11.32 15.38
CA ARG A 60 7.27 12.12 14.93
C ARG A 60 7.27 12.42 13.43
N LEU A 61 6.29 11.92 12.68
CA LEU A 61 6.24 12.09 11.22
C LEU A 61 5.42 13.32 10.83
N PRO A 62 5.83 14.08 9.79
CA PRO A 62 5.02 15.15 9.25
C PRO A 62 3.73 14.59 8.62
N TRP A 63 2.58 15.14 9.02
CA TRP A 63 1.26 14.60 8.63
C TRP A 63 1.06 14.61 7.11
N ILE A 64 1.51 15.67 6.44
CA ILE A 64 1.42 15.82 4.99
C ILE A 64 2.24 14.72 4.28
N LEU A 65 3.43 14.39 4.80
CA LEU A 65 4.25 13.33 4.22
C LEU A 65 3.61 11.96 4.42
N GLN A 66 3.01 11.69 5.57
CA GLN A 66 2.28 10.43 5.80
C GLN A 66 1.06 10.30 4.88
N LEU A 67 0.31 11.38 4.67
CA LEU A 67 -0.82 11.38 3.76
C LEU A 67 -0.38 11.03 2.33
N VAL A 68 0.67 11.69 1.82
CA VAL A 68 1.23 11.41 0.50
C VAL A 68 1.74 9.97 0.41
N PHE A 69 2.44 9.50 1.44
CA PHE A 69 2.93 8.13 1.52
C PHE A 69 1.78 7.11 1.44
N LEU A 70 0.71 7.28 2.23
CA LEU A 70 -0.39 6.30 2.27
C LEU A 70 -1.18 6.27 0.95
N ILE A 71 -1.36 7.41 0.29
CA ILE A 71 -1.97 7.46 -1.06
C ILE A 71 -1.08 6.72 -2.07
N ALA A 72 0.22 7.06 -2.12
CA ALA A 72 1.14 6.44 -3.05
C ALA A 72 1.32 4.94 -2.78
N ASN A 73 1.44 4.53 -1.52
CA ASN A 73 1.51 3.14 -1.11
C ASN A 73 0.21 2.39 -1.46
N GLY A 74 -0.96 3.03 -1.31
CA GLY A 74 -2.24 2.47 -1.76
C GLY A 74 -2.22 2.09 -3.25
N VAL A 75 -1.64 2.96 -4.10
CA VAL A 75 -1.47 2.71 -5.54
C VAL A 75 -0.55 1.51 -5.78
N LEU A 76 0.63 1.49 -5.16
CA LEU A 76 1.59 0.39 -5.33
C LEU A 76 1.02 -0.95 -4.86
N MET A 77 0.36 -0.97 -3.72
CA MET A 77 -0.25 -2.18 -3.17
C MET A 77 -1.39 -2.69 -4.06
N THR A 78 -2.19 -1.78 -4.63
CA THR A 78 -3.23 -2.15 -5.62
C THR A 78 -2.59 -2.75 -6.86
N TRP A 79 -1.49 -2.17 -7.35
CA TRP A 79 -0.74 -2.71 -8.48
C TRP A 79 -0.13 -4.09 -8.20
N VAL A 80 0.49 -4.30 -7.03
CA VAL A 80 0.98 -5.63 -6.61
C VAL A 80 -0.15 -6.64 -6.52
N TYR A 81 -1.27 -6.27 -5.90
CA TYR A 81 -2.45 -7.13 -5.78
C TYR A 81 -2.98 -7.55 -7.17
N ARG A 82 -3.22 -6.59 -8.07
CA ARG A 82 -3.68 -6.88 -9.44
C ARG A 82 -2.66 -7.67 -10.25
N GLY A 83 -1.37 -7.35 -10.13
CA GLY A 83 -0.28 -8.00 -10.85
C GLY A 83 0.00 -9.44 -10.39
N THR A 84 -0.46 -9.82 -9.20
CA THR A 84 -0.30 -11.17 -8.64
C THR A 84 -1.59 -12.00 -8.75
N GLY A 85 -2.51 -11.62 -9.63
CA GLY A 85 -3.78 -12.32 -9.81
C GLY A 85 -4.73 -12.15 -8.63
N GLU A 86 -4.74 -10.97 -8.02
CA GLU A 86 -5.60 -10.63 -6.87
C GLU A 86 -5.28 -11.46 -5.62
N SER A 87 -3.98 -11.74 -5.42
CA SER A 87 -3.48 -12.51 -4.28
C SER A 87 -3.27 -11.63 -3.05
N VAL A 88 -4.11 -11.85 -2.02
CA VAL A 88 -3.92 -11.21 -0.69
C VAL A 88 -2.60 -11.64 -0.05
N LEU A 89 -2.14 -12.87 -0.30
CA LEU A 89 -0.88 -13.37 0.26
C LEU A 89 0.31 -12.54 -0.23
N TRP A 90 0.43 -12.31 -1.54
CA TRP A 90 1.58 -11.60 -2.10
C TRP A 90 1.61 -10.12 -1.69
N VAL A 91 0.46 -9.45 -1.65
CA VAL A 91 0.41 -8.07 -1.14
C VAL A 91 0.72 -8.01 0.36
N THR A 92 0.32 -9.03 1.14
CA THR A 92 0.68 -9.14 2.57
C THR A 92 2.19 -9.30 2.75
N VAL A 93 2.84 -10.16 1.96
CA VAL A 93 4.30 -10.31 2.01
C VAL A 93 5.00 -8.99 1.68
N PHE A 94 4.55 -8.30 0.64
CA PHE A 94 5.10 -7.00 0.27
C PHE A 94 4.91 -5.94 1.37
N HIS A 95 3.73 -5.88 2.00
CA HIS A 95 3.46 -5.01 3.15
C HIS A 95 4.36 -5.38 4.34
N ALA A 96 4.50 -6.66 4.67
CA ALA A 96 5.34 -7.12 5.77
C ALA A 96 6.82 -6.76 5.56
N MET A 97 7.32 -6.86 4.32
CA MET A 97 8.67 -6.41 3.97
C MET A 97 8.85 -4.91 4.15
N ALA A 98 7.87 -4.10 3.73
CA ALA A 98 7.90 -2.65 3.92
C ALA A 98 7.95 -2.27 5.43
N ASN A 99 7.15 -2.95 6.25
CA ASN A 99 7.17 -2.74 7.71
C ASN A 99 8.49 -3.21 8.34
N ALA A 100 9.08 -4.30 7.86
CA ALA A 100 10.39 -4.77 8.33
C ALA A 100 11.50 -3.76 8.00
N VAL A 101 11.50 -3.17 6.81
CA VAL A 101 12.45 -2.10 6.45
C VAL A 101 12.24 -0.86 7.33
N ALA A 102 10.98 -0.45 7.54
CA ALA A 102 10.66 0.68 8.40
C ALA A 102 11.13 0.45 9.85
N LEU A 103 10.95 -0.76 10.38
CA LEU A 103 11.45 -1.14 11.69
C LEU A 103 12.98 -1.09 11.74
N GLY A 104 13.67 -1.65 10.75
CA GLY A 104 15.14 -1.58 10.68
C GLY A 104 15.65 -0.14 10.65
N MET A 105 15.00 0.74 9.87
CA MET A 105 15.32 2.18 9.87
C MET A 105 15.07 2.83 11.23
N LEU A 106 14.05 2.39 11.98
CA LEU A 106 13.75 2.89 13.31
C LEU A 106 14.81 2.47 14.33
N GLU A 107 15.23 1.21 14.30
CA GLU A 107 16.24 0.65 15.20
C GLU A 107 17.61 1.33 15.05
N VAL A 108 17.98 1.74 13.83
CA VAL A 108 19.25 2.47 13.57
C VAL A 108 19.09 3.99 13.64
N GLY A 109 17.93 4.51 14.08
CA GLY A 109 17.70 5.94 14.26
C GLY A 109 17.54 6.76 12.96
N LEU A 110 17.32 6.10 11.82
CA LEU A 110 17.19 6.75 10.52
C LEU A 110 15.73 6.99 10.11
N TYR A 111 14.74 6.34 10.72
CA TYR A 111 13.33 6.36 10.30
C TYR A 111 12.78 7.75 9.96
N VAL A 112 12.86 8.70 10.89
CA VAL A 112 12.34 10.07 10.66
C VAL A 112 13.18 10.82 9.63
N ARG A 113 14.51 10.66 9.68
CA ARG A 113 15.45 11.37 8.79
C ARG A 113 15.33 10.90 7.34
N SER A 114 15.12 9.61 7.10
CA SER A 114 14.96 9.04 5.76
C SER A 114 13.53 9.19 5.23
N TYR A 115 12.57 9.54 6.08
CA TYR A 115 11.15 9.54 5.72
C TYR A 115 10.83 10.35 4.45
N PRO A 116 11.32 11.59 4.26
CA PRO A 116 11.03 12.36 3.04
C PRO A 116 11.54 11.66 1.76
N ILE A 117 12.69 10.98 1.84
CA ILE A 117 13.27 10.23 0.72
C ILE A 117 12.39 9.02 0.41
N VAL A 118 11.97 8.27 1.43
CA VAL A 118 11.07 7.13 1.29
C VAL A 118 9.75 7.55 0.65
N VAL A 119 9.13 8.64 1.13
CA VAL A 119 7.90 9.18 0.53
C VAL A 119 8.12 9.57 -0.92
N GLY A 120 9.23 10.25 -1.25
CA GLY A 120 9.56 10.63 -2.61
C GLY A 120 9.70 9.43 -3.55
N LEU A 121 10.40 8.37 -3.11
CA LEU A 121 10.59 7.14 -3.90
C LEU A 121 9.27 6.38 -4.12
N VAL A 122 8.46 6.26 -3.07
CA VAL A 122 7.15 5.58 -3.14
C VAL A 122 6.19 6.38 -4.02
N ALA A 123 6.16 7.70 -3.90
CA ALA A 123 5.35 8.58 -4.74
C ALA A 123 5.79 8.54 -6.21
N ALA A 124 7.09 8.59 -6.49
CA ALA A 124 7.63 8.45 -7.84
C ALA A 124 7.25 7.09 -8.45
N SER A 125 7.40 5.99 -7.69
CA SER A 125 7.02 4.65 -8.14
C SER A 125 5.53 4.54 -8.43
N ALA A 126 4.68 5.09 -7.56
CA ALA A 126 3.24 5.15 -7.77
C ALA A 126 2.87 5.96 -9.03
N GLY A 127 3.55 7.09 -9.24
CA GLY A 127 3.42 7.90 -10.45
C GLY A 127 3.80 7.12 -11.71
N LEU A 128 4.92 6.40 -11.69
CA LEU A 128 5.35 5.55 -12.80
C LEU A 128 4.33 4.45 -13.12
N VAL A 129 3.78 3.79 -12.10
CA VAL A 129 2.69 2.81 -12.26
C VAL A 129 1.47 3.45 -12.89
N ALA A 130 1.02 4.60 -12.38
CA ALA A 130 -0.14 5.32 -12.90
C ALA A 130 0.05 5.76 -14.37
N LEU A 131 1.27 6.20 -14.73
CA LEU A 131 1.61 6.55 -16.11
C LEU A 131 1.68 5.32 -17.03
N ARG A 132 2.22 4.20 -16.54
CA ARG A 132 2.42 2.97 -17.33
C ARG A 132 1.13 2.20 -17.62
N TYR A 133 0.20 2.17 -16.68
CA TYR A 133 -1.04 1.38 -16.77
C TYR A 133 -2.29 2.25 -16.97
N GLY A 134 -2.14 3.58 -16.86
CA GLY A 134 -3.26 4.50 -16.91
C GLY A 134 -4.17 4.38 -15.68
N ARG A 135 -5.37 4.94 -15.76
CA ARG A 135 -6.28 5.04 -14.59
C ARG A 135 -7.06 3.75 -14.30
N ARG A 136 -7.42 2.98 -15.34
CA ARG A 136 -8.54 2.03 -15.30
C ARG A 136 -8.21 0.65 -14.73
N ARG A 137 -7.07 0.04 -15.10
CA ARG A 137 -6.70 -1.29 -14.60
C ARG A 137 -5.19 -1.45 -14.50
N PHE A 138 -4.69 -1.65 -13.29
CA PHE A 138 -3.26 -1.88 -13.00
C PHE A 138 -2.85 -3.34 -13.26
N ALA A 139 -3.21 -3.87 -14.43
CA ALA A 139 -2.82 -5.19 -14.89
C ALA A 139 -2.47 -5.15 -16.39
N SER A 140 -1.54 -5.99 -16.84
CA SER A 140 -1.22 -6.09 -18.27
C SER A 140 -2.38 -6.75 -19.02
N ARG A 141 -2.70 -6.32 -20.24
CA ARG A 141 -3.80 -6.86 -21.08
C ARG A 141 -3.66 -8.35 -21.47
N ARG A 142 -2.62 -9.06 -21.03
CA ARG A 142 -2.47 -10.48 -21.34
C ARG A 142 -3.13 -11.30 -20.24
N GLU A 143 -4.37 -11.72 -20.50
CA GLU A 143 -5.01 -12.98 -20.06
C GLU A 143 -6.55 -12.82 -20.00
N TRP A 144 -7.17 -13.00 -21.16
CA TRP A 144 -8.39 -13.81 -21.37
C TRP A 144 -8.67 -13.82 -22.87
N SER A 145 -8.09 -14.79 -23.58
CA SER A 145 -8.39 -15.10 -24.98
C SER A 145 -8.82 -16.57 -25.12
N GLY A 146 -9.65 -17.05 -24.19
CA GLY A 146 -9.92 -18.49 -24.04
C GLY A 146 -11.31 -18.87 -23.55
N ALA A 147 -12.36 -18.10 -23.89
CA ALA A 147 -13.74 -18.59 -23.69
C ALA A 147 -14.73 -18.06 -24.74
N GLU A 148 -14.29 -18.00 -25.99
CA GLU A 148 -15.21 -17.96 -27.13
C GLU A 148 -14.77 -19.07 -28.09
N GLY A 149 -15.32 -20.25 -27.89
CA GLY A 149 -15.10 -21.37 -28.79
C GLY A 149 -15.18 -22.73 -28.13
N GLU A 150 -16.34 -23.08 -27.57
CA GLU A 150 -16.98 -24.41 -27.68
C GLU A 150 -18.51 -24.24 -27.61
#